data_AF-Q0UWW1-F1
#
_entry.id   AF-Q0UWW1-F1
#
_cell.length_a   1.000
_cell.length_b   1.000
_cell.length_c   1.000
_cell.angle_alpha   90.00
_cell.angle_beta   90.00
_cell.angle_gamma   90.00
#
_symmetry.space_group_name_H-M   'P 1'
#
loop_
_entity.id
_entity.type
_entity.pdbx_description
1 polymer ?
#
loop_
_entity_poly.entity_id
_entity_poly.type
_entity_poly.pdbx_seq_one_letter_code
_entity_poly.pdbx_strand_id
1 'polypeptide(L)'
;MDEAARISYDHGVEELRAKEYPMLQGTTYLDHAGTTLYAKSLIERFSTDMITNLYGNPHSASNASQLTTRRIEDVRLRLLELFSADPQDFDVVFVAECHRRASSWFMDAFPRSRRNGFWYGYHPGCSYQSDRCTRGCH
;
A
#
# COMPACT_ATOMS: atom_id res chain seq x y z
N MET A 1 23.13 -7.28 -20.25
CA MET A 1 21.97 -6.42 -20.57
C MET A 1 22.33 -5.66 -21.82
N ASP A 2 21.47 -5.69 -22.83
CA ASP A 2 21.76 -5.15 -24.17
C ASP A 2 21.81 -3.61 -24.14
N GLU A 3 22.78 -2.99 -24.83
CA GLU A 3 23.02 -1.53 -24.83
C GLU A 3 21.76 -0.77 -25.29
N ALA A 4 21.09 -1.30 -26.32
CA ALA A 4 19.86 -0.76 -26.86
C ALA A 4 18.69 -0.75 -25.86
N ALA A 5 18.60 -1.79 -25.01
CA ALA A 5 17.58 -1.86 -23.97
C ALA A 5 17.81 -0.79 -22.89
N ARG A 6 19.07 -0.46 -22.60
CA ARG A 6 19.44 0.56 -21.62
C ARG A 6 19.09 1.97 -22.12
N ILE A 7 19.42 2.27 -23.38
CA ILE A 7 19.08 3.56 -24.02
C ILE A 7 17.56 3.76 -24.09
N SER A 8 16.81 2.71 -24.43
CA SER A 8 15.34 2.77 -24.47
C SER A 8 14.74 3.00 -23.08
N TYR A 9 15.29 2.37 -22.04
CA TYR A 9 14.87 2.59 -20.65
C TYR A 9 15.14 4.02 -20.19
N ASP A 10 16.37 4.51 -20.41
CA ASP A 10 16.78 5.85 -20.02
C ASP A 10 15.88 6.91 -20.69
N HIS A 11 15.57 6.75 -21.99
CA HIS A 11 14.64 7.65 -22.69
C HIS A 11 13.23 7.63 -22.09
N GLY A 12 12.70 6.45 -21.78
CA GLY A 12 11.37 6.32 -21.16
C GLY A 12 11.31 6.96 -19.76
N VAL A 13 12.39 6.87 -18.98
CA VAL A 13 12.49 7.52 -17.67
C VAL A 13 12.50 9.04 -17.81
N GLU A 14 13.26 9.59 -18.77
CA GLU A 14 13.31 11.04 -19.00
C GLU A 14 11.97 11.61 -19.48
N GLU A 15 11.27 10.91 -20.38
CA GLU A 15 9.91 11.28 -20.78
C GLU A 15 8.93 11.28 -19.60
N LEU A 16 8.98 10.23 -18.77
CA LEU A 16 8.14 10.11 -17.58
C LEU A 16 8.46 11.24 -16.59
N ARG A 17 9.74 11.54 -16.37
CA ARG A 17 10.19 12.63 -15.50
C ARG A 17 9.69 13.99 -15.99
N ALA A 18 9.82 14.28 -17.28
CA ALA A 18 9.34 15.52 -17.86
C ALA A 18 7.82 15.69 -17.74
N LYS A 19 7.07 14.60 -17.90
CA LYS A 19 5.59 14.60 -17.85
C LYS A 19 5.03 14.64 -16.42
N GLU A 20 5.51 13.76 -15.55
CA GLU A 20 4.95 13.53 -14.22
C GLU A 20 5.63 14.39 -13.13
N TYR A 21 6.87 14.83 -13.36
CA TYR A 21 7.66 15.59 -12.39
C TYR A 21 8.30 16.85 -12.98
N PRO A 22 7.51 17.78 -13.57
CA PRO A 22 8.07 19.01 -14.14
C PRO A 22 8.78 19.89 -13.11
N MET A 23 8.41 19.81 -11.83
CA MET A 23 9.07 20.53 -10.73
C MET A 23 10.50 20.04 -10.43
N LEU A 24 10.88 18.86 -10.93
CA LEU A 24 12.24 18.32 -10.78
C LEU A 24 13.17 18.76 -11.92
N GLN A 25 12.72 19.61 -12.85
CA GLN A 25 13.59 20.13 -13.91
C GLN A 25 14.72 20.97 -13.30
N GLY A 26 15.97 20.63 -13.64
CA GLY A 26 17.16 21.30 -13.13
C GLY A 26 17.53 20.99 -11.67
N THR A 27 16.80 20.09 -10.99
CA THR A 27 17.08 19.72 -9.58
C THR A 27 17.15 18.20 -9.41
N THR A 28 18.20 17.71 -8.74
CA THR A 28 18.32 16.30 -8.39
C THR A 28 17.80 16.07 -6.97
N TYR A 29 16.62 15.47 -6.85
CA TYR A 29 16.05 15.08 -5.55
C TYR A 29 16.48 13.65 -5.21
N LEU A 30 17.15 13.48 -4.06
CA LEU A 30 17.69 12.18 -3.62
C LEU A 30 17.02 11.64 -2.35
N ASP A 31 16.03 12.35 -1.81
CA ASP A 31 15.37 12.00 -0.53
C ASP A 31 14.05 11.24 -0.71
N HIS A 32 14.02 10.31 -1.68
CA HIS A 32 12.83 9.46 -1.91
C HIS A 32 12.58 8.45 -0.78
N ALA A 33 13.60 8.15 0.05
CA ALA A 33 13.47 7.27 1.19
C ALA A 33 12.76 7.94 2.39
N GLY A 34 12.96 9.25 2.58
CA GLY A 34 12.29 10.02 3.62
C GLY A 34 10.87 10.44 3.22
N THR A 35 10.71 11.03 2.04
CA THR A 35 9.39 11.41 1.50
C THR A 35 9.45 11.51 -0.01
N THR A 36 8.74 10.64 -0.72
CA THR A 36 8.69 10.75 -2.18
C THR A 36 7.79 11.91 -2.62
N LEU A 37 8.13 12.53 -3.74
CA LEU A 37 7.32 13.59 -4.35
C LEU A 37 6.08 13.01 -5.04
N TYR A 38 4.99 13.75 -5.01
CA TYR A 38 3.78 13.39 -5.74
C TYR A 38 3.98 13.56 -7.25
N ALA A 39 3.42 12.64 -8.04
CA ALA A 39 3.34 12.82 -9.49
C ALA A 39 2.26 13.86 -9.83
N LYS A 40 2.47 14.64 -10.89
CA LYS A 40 1.50 15.63 -11.38
C LYS A 40 0.13 15.00 -11.65
N SER A 41 0.10 13.90 -12.41
CA SER A 41 -1.17 13.25 -12.77
C SER A 41 -1.90 12.69 -11.55
N LEU A 42 -1.18 12.30 -10.49
CA LEU A 42 -1.77 11.83 -9.25
C LEU A 42 -2.58 12.94 -8.56
N ILE A 43 -1.98 14.13 -8.40
CA ILE A 43 -2.67 15.27 -7.78
C ILE A 43 -3.83 15.75 -8.64
N GLU A 44 -3.66 15.84 -9.96
CA GLU A 44 -4.72 16.28 -10.87
C GLU A 44 -5.93 15.34 -10.85
N ARG A 45 -5.69 14.01 -10.93
CA ARG A 45 -6.77 13.02 -10.83
C ARG A 45 -7.44 13.04 -9.46
N PHE A 46 -6.66 13.12 -8.39
CA PHE A 46 -7.20 13.15 -7.03
C PHE A 46 -8.03 14.41 -6.78
N SER A 47 -7.54 15.57 -7.20
CA SER A 47 -8.27 16.83 -7.07
C SER A 47 -9.55 16.83 -7.89
N THR A 48 -9.50 16.32 -9.13
CA THR A 48 -10.69 16.20 -9.98
C THR A 48 -11.72 15.28 -9.31
N ASP A 49 -11.30 14.10 -8.85
CA ASP A 49 -12.16 13.13 -8.16
C ASP A 49 -12.86 13.74 -6.94
N MET A 50 -12.12 14.49 -6.11
CA MET A 50 -12.65 15.14 -4.91
C MET A 50 -13.61 16.30 -5.22
N ILE A 51 -13.42 17.00 -6.33
CA ILE A 51 -14.28 18.12 -6.74
C ILE A 51 -15.55 17.61 -7.43
N THR A 52 -15.46 16.53 -8.21
CA THR A 52 -16.59 15.98 -8.97
C THR A 52 -17.51 15.09 -8.17
N ASN A 53 -16.98 14.46 -7.12
CA ASN A 53 -17.73 13.49 -6.32
C ASN A 53 -18.01 14.02 -4.91
N LEU A 54 -19.26 13.84 -4.47
CA LEU A 54 -19.63 14.11 -3.08
C LEU A 54 -19.37 12.86 -2.25
N TYR A 55 -18.28 12.88 -1.48
CA TYR A 55 -17.97 11.84 -0.51
C TYR A 55 -18.58 12.17 0.85
N GLY A 56 -19.37 11.23 1.37
CA GLY A 56 -20.00 11.33 2.68
C GLY A 56 -19.29 10.49 3.73
N ASN A 57 -19.68 10.64 4.99
CA ASN A 57 -19.24 9.73 6.05
C ASN A 57 -19.73 8.29 5.76
N PRO A 58 -18.84 7.29 5.62
CA PRO A 58 -19.16 5.89 5.27
C PRO A 58 -20.24 5.19 6.12
N HIS A 59 -20.50 5.71 7.32
CA HIS A 59 -21.49 5.16 8.25
C HIS A 59 -22.88 5.80 8.12
N SER A 60 -23.04 6.80 7.24
CA SER A 60 -24.34 7.46 7.02
C SER A 60 -25.17 6.70 5.99
N ALA A 61 -26.50 6.76 6.08
CA ALA A 61 -27.40 6.13 5.11
C ALA A 61 -27.66 7.01 3.86
N SER A 62 -26.61 7.58 3.26
CA SER A 62 -26.72 8.46 2.08
C SER A 62 -25.97 7.90 0.86
N ASN A 63 -26.34 8.34 -0.34
CA ASN A 63 -25.65 7.92 -1.58
C ASN A 63 -24.16 8.32 -1.57
N ALA A 64 -23.84 9.49 -1.03
CA ALA A 64 -22.47 9.97 -0.84
C ALA A 64 -21.66 9.07 0.11
N SER A 65 -22.29 8.56 1.16
CA SER A 65 -21.68 7.60 2.09
C SER A 65 -21.37 6.27 1.41
N GLN A 66 -22.33 5.71 0.66
CA GLN A 66 -22.12 4.47 -0.08
C GLN A 66 -20.98 4.60 -1.10
N LEU A 67 -20.86 5.75 -1.76
CA LEU A 67 -19.76 6.04 -2.68
C LEU A 67 -18.40 6.02 -1.96
N THR A 68 -18.31 6.65 -0.78
CA THR A 68 -17.11 6.60 0.05
C THR A 68 -16.76 5.17 0.47
N THR A 69 -17.74 4.38 0.94
CA THR A 69 -17.52 2.99 1.34
C THR A 69 -17.00 2.15 0.19
N ARG A 70 -17.60 2.25 -1.01
CA ARG A 70 -17.12 1.54 -2.20
C ARG A 70 -15.70 1.93 -2.57
N ARG A 71 -15.38 3.23 -2.50
CA ARG A 71 -14.03 3.72 -2.81
C ARG A 71 -12.99 3.19 -1.82
N ILE A 72 -13.33 3.08 -0.54
CA ILE A 72 -12.45 2.49 0.48
C ILE A 72 -12.21 1.01 0.19
N GLU A 73 -13.25 0.23 -0.10
CA GLU A 73 -13.13 -1.19 -0.42
C GLU A 73 -12.31 -1.45 -1.68
N ASP A 74 -12.51 -0.64 -2.74
CA ASP A 74 -11.69 -0.71 -3.96
C ASP A 74 -10.19 -0.51 -3.67
N VAL A 75 -9.85 0.44 -2.78
CA VAL A 75 -8.46 0.70 -2.39
C VAL A 75 -7.90 -0.48 -1.57
N ARG A 76 -8.69 -1.08 -0.68
CA ARG A 76 -8.26 -2.27 0.10
C ARG A 76 -7.89 -3.42 -0.82
N LEU A 77 -8.75 -3.73 -1.81
CA LEU A 77 -8.50 -4.81 -2.76
C LEU A 77 -7.25 -4.56 -3.60
N ARG A 78 -7.05 -3.33 -4.09
CA ARG A 78 -5.83 -2.97 -4.84
C ARG A 78 -4.55 -3.08 -4.01
N LEU A 79 -4.62 -2.76 -2.72
CA LEU A 79 -3.47 -2.92 -1.82
C LEU A 79 -3.16 -4.40 -1.58
N LEU A 80 -4.18 -5.23 -1.36
CA LEU A 80 -4.00 -6.68 -1.22
C LEU A 80 -3.40 -7.29 -2.49
N GLU A 81 -3.87 -6.89 -3.66
CA GLU A 81 -3.30 -7.31 -4.95
C GLU A 81 -1.83 -6.89 -5.09
N LEU A 82 -1.49 -5.64 -4.74
CA LEU A 82 -0.11 -5.14 -4.76
C LEU A 82 0.84 -6.00 -3.90
N PHE A 83 0.36 -6.48 -2.74
CA PHE A 83 1.12 -7.35 -1.86
C PHE A 83 0.91 -8.86 -2.13
N SER A 84 0.13 -9.21 -3.15
CA SER A 84 -0.26 -10.61 -3.46
C SER A 84 -0.83 -11.35 -2.25
N ALA A 85 -1.64 -10.65 -1.44
CA ALA A 85 -2.27 -11.17 -0.24
C ALA A 85 -3.74 -11.55 -0.52
N ASP A 86 -4.19 -12.69 -0.01
CA ASP A 86 -5.59 -13.11 -0.14
C ASP A 86 -6.48 -12.29 0.80
N PRO A 87 -7.55 -11.63 0.31
CA PRO A 87 -8.53 -10.94 1.14
C PRO A 87 -9.23 -11.81 2.20
N GLN A 88 -9.20 -13.14 2.07
CA GLN A 88 -9.74 -14.06 3.08
C GLN A 88 -8.82 -14.22 4.29
N ASP A 89 -7.50 -14.09 4.08
CA ASP A 89 -6.48 -14.33 5.09
C ASP A 89 -5.90 -13.03 5.68
N PHE A 90 -5.94 -11.93 4.92
CA PHE A 90 -5.32 -10.66 5.27
C PHE A 90 -6.31 -9.50 5.23
N ASP A 91 -6.23 -8.64 6.26
CA ASP A 91 -7.01 -7.41 6.33
C ASP A 91 -6.11 -6.16 6.23
N VAL A 92 -6.64 -5.11 5.60
CA VAL A 92 -5.97 -3.82 5.41
C VAL A 92 -6.50 -2.81 6.41
N VAL A 93 -5.64 -2.37 7.32
CA VAL A 93 -5.92 -1.29 8.27
C VAL A 93 -5.22 -0.01 7.83
N PHE A 94 -6.00 1.02 7.49
CA PHE A 94 -5.46 2.32 7.13
C PHE A 94 -5.00 3.07 8.37
N VAL A 95 -3.70 3.36 8.44
CA VAL A 95 -3.08 4.08 9.56
C VAL A 95 -2.27 5.26 9.03
N ALA A 96 -2.43 6.44 9.63
CA ALA A 96 -1.57 7.59 9.35
C ALA A 96 -0.19 7.37 9.99
N GLU A 97 0.90 7.67 9.28
CA GLU A 97 2.29 7.49 9.78
C GLU A 97 2.60 6.04 10.20
N CYS A 98 3.08 5.24 9.23
CA CYS A 98 3.36 3.82 9.39
C CYS A 98 4.17 3.50 10.67
N HIS A 99 5.31 4.16 10.88
CA HIS A 99 6.19 3.81 12.01
C HIS A 99 5.55 4.08 13.38
N ARG A 100 5.14 5.32 13.64
CA ARG A 100 4.69 5.74 14.98
C ARG A 100 3.35 5.12 15.36
N ARG A 101 2.36 5.18 14.47
CA ARG A 101 1.02 4.72 14.80
C ARG A 101 0.89 3.21 14.72
N ALA A 102 1.54 2.51 13.77
CA ALA A 102 1.45 1.05 13.73
C ALA A 102 2.11 0.41 14.96
N SER A 103 3.26 0.91 15.41
CA SER A 103 3.89 0.40 16.65
C SER A 103 3.04 0.67 17.89
N SER A 104 2.42 1.85 18.02
CA SER A 104 1.50 2.12 19.12
C SER A 104 0.28 1.20 19.07
N TRP A 105 -0.35 1.06 17.91
CA TRP A 105 -1.54 0.23 17.74
C TRP A 105 -1.25 -1.25 18.04
N PHE A 106 -0.10 -1.75 17.57
CA PHE A 106 0.36 -3.10 17.88
C PHE A 106 0.59 -3.27 19.39
N MET A 107 1.25 -2.33 20.05
CA MET A 107 1.51 -2.41 21.48
C MET A 107 0.24 -2.32 22.34
N ASP A 108 -0.76 -1.56 21.90
CA ASP A 108 -2.04 -1.43 22.60
C ASP A 108 -2.94 -2.66 22.37
N ALA A 109 -2.96 -3.21 21.15
CA ALA A 109 -3.77 -4.38 20.80
C ALA A 109 -3.22 -5.68 21.40
N PHE A 110 -1.90 -5.77 21.60
CA PHE A 110 -1.24 -6.93 22.18
C PHE A 110 -0.74 -6.63 23.60
N PRO A 111 -1.56 -6.89 24.64
CA PRO A 111 -1.13 -6.66 26.02
C PRO A 111 0.13 -7.47 26.33
N ARG A 112 1.15 -6.79 26.85
CA ARG A 112 2.46 -7.32 27.29
C ARG A 112 2.42 -8.50 28.28
N SER A 113 1.24 -8.96 28.69
CA SER A 113 1.04 -9.94 29.76
C SER A 113 0.93 -11.40 29.32
N ARG A 114 1.17 -11.74 28.05
CA ARG A 114 1.25 -13.16 27.65
C ARG A 114 2.54 -13.79 28.19
N ARG A 115 2.40 -14.63 29.25
CA ARG A 115 3.50 -15.32 29.95
C ARG A 115 4.41 -16.19 29.05
N ASN A 116 3.99 -16.51 27.82
CA ASN A 116 4.74 -17.37 26.90
C ASN A 116 5.47 -16.63 25.76
N GLY A 117 5.56 -15.29 25.81
CA GLY A 117 6.27 -14.52 24.78
C GLY A 117 5.56 -14.50 23.42
N PHE A 118 6.23 -13.96 22.41
CA PHE A 118 5.74 -13.88 21.04
C PHE A 118 6.45 -14.92 20.17
N TRP A 119 5.69 -15.69 19.40
CA TRP A 119 6.25 -16.61 18.39
C TRP A 119 6.38 -15.86 17.06
N TYR A 120 7.62 -15.58 16.64
CA TYR A 120 7.91 -15.08 15.31
C TYR A 120 8.20 -16.27 14.40
N GLY A 121 7.19 -16.69 13.64
CA GLY A 121 7.35 -17.69 12.59
C GLY A 121 7.92 -17.05 11.33
N TYR A 122 9.19 -17.29 11.07
CA TYR A 122 9.72 -17.11 9.72
C TYR A 122 9.37 -18.37 8.93
N HIS A 123 8.64 -18.24 7.82
CA HIS A 123 8.41 -19.33 6.86
C HIS A 123 9.42 -19.19 5.72
N PRO A 124 10.63 -19.80 5.80
CA PRO A 124 11.48 -19.97 4.65
C PRO A 124 10.88 -21.07 3.77
N GLY A 125 10.20 -20.67 2.70
CA GLY A 125 9.75 -21.60 1.66
C GLY A 125 8.28 -21.97 1.76
N CYS A 126 7.41 -21.08 1.29
CA CYS A 126 6.11 -21.49 0.77
C CYS A 126 6.26 -21.76 -0.73
N SER A 127 6.88 -22.90 -1.07
CA SER A 127 6.70 -23.52 -2.38
C SER A 127 5.48 -24.43 -2.27
N TYR A 128 4.41 -24.05 -2.96
CA TYR A 128 3.17 -24.79 -3.10
C TYR A 128 3.44 -26.25 -3.47
N GLN A 129 3.18 -27.19 -2.55
CA GLN A 129 2.83 -28.54 -2.95
C GLN A 129 1.91 -29.18 -1.92
N SER A 130 0.73 -29.54 -2.40
CA SER A 130 -0.29 -30.31 -1.71
C SER A 130 0.30 -31.56 -1.07
N ASP A 131 0.21 -31.69 0.25
CA ASP A 131 -0.48 -32.81 0.89
C ASP A 131 -0.46 -32.71 2.41
N ARG A 132 -1.55 -33.20 3.00
CA ARG A 132 -1.82 -33.39 4.44
C ARG A 132 -0.56 -33.65 5.28
N CYS A 133 -0.40 -32.88 6.36
CA CYS A 133 0.27 -33.38 7.55
C CYS A 133 -0.48 -32.97 8.82
N THR A 134 -1.39 -33.86 9.24
CA THR A 134 -1.85 -33.97 10.62
C THR A 134 -0.69 -34.40 11.51
N ARG A 135 -0.61 -33.80 12.71
CA ARG A 135 0.16 -34.15 13.94
C ARG A 135 0.99 -32.93 14.37
N GLY A 136 0.94 -32.46 15.59
CA GLY A 136 0.30 -32.94 16.80
C GLY A 136 0.82 -32.04 17.92
N CYS A 137 -0.07 -31.66 18.83
CA CYS A 137 0.24 -30.91 20.03
C CYS A 137 1.40 -31.57 20.80
N HIS A 138 2.41 -30.78 21.17
CA HIS A 138 3.04 -30.78 22.49
C HIS A 138 3.77 -29.46 22.72
#